data_AF-A0A2V8NTP0-F1
#
_entry.id   AF-A0A2V8NTP0-F1
#
_cell.length_a   1.000
_cell.length_b   1.000
_cell.length_c   1.000
_cell.angle_alpha   90.00
_cell.angle_beta   90.00
_cell.angle_gamma   90.00
#
_symmetry.space_group_name_H-M   'P 1'
#
loop_
_entity.id
_entity.type
_entity.pdbx_description
1 polymer ?
#
loop_
_entity_poly.entity_id
_entity_poly.type
_entity_poly.pdbx_seq_one_letter_code
_entity_poly.pdbx_strand_id
1 'polypeptide(L)'
;MTLTDDRFISQGPMQNVDIPLSALRHFCVAPVKMDALNAMAAKYDSQLVISWSDSGKVSSKKLYVKQSEPSFQQLLAALQQKRPDASLLHLPPGEAQKQMGVTSTNKLAWIIGIGIVVLILIVVAILGLTGTFSS
;
A
#
# COMPACT_ATOMS: atom_id res chain seq x y z
N MET A 1 -12.48 15.91 -0.14
CA MET A 1 -11.16 15.64 0.48
C MET A 1 -10.59 16.97 0.89
N THR A 2 -9.93 17.04 2.04
CA THR A 2 -9.46 18.30 2.62
C THR A 2 -8.03 18.12 3.12
N LEU A 3 -7.18 19.09 2.81
CA LEU A 3 -5.82 19.19 3.29
C LEU A 3 -5.75 20.36 4.27
N THR A 4 -5.39 20.09 5.53
CA THR A 4 -5.13 21.14 6.52
C THR A 4 -3.64 21.50 6.52
N ASP A 5 -3.20 22.33 7.46
CA ASP A 5 -1.78 22.67 7.58
C ASP A 5 -0.88 21.50 7.92
N ASP A 6 -1.43 20.53 8.63
CA ASP A 6 -0.74 19.44 9.28
C ASP A 6 -1.32 18.06 8.97
N ARG A 7 -2.50 17.96 8.33
CA ARG A 7 -3.20 16.68 8.11
C ARG A 7 -3.82 16.56 6.72
N PHE A 8 -3.91 15.31 6.26
CA PHE A 8 -4.69 14.91 5.11
C PHE A 8 -5.93 14.16 5.59
N ILE A 9 -7.10 14.72 5.27
CA ILE A 9 -8.39 14.17 5.67
C ILE A 9 -9.23 13.88 4.42
N SER A 10 -9.55 12.62 4.21
CA SER A 10 -10.55 12.16 3.25
C SER A 10 -11.73 11.58 4.04
N GLN A 11 -12.95 12.01 3.72
CA GLN A 11 -14.18 11.48 4.30
C GLN A 11 -15.08 10.96 3.19
N GLY A 12 -15.62 9.75 3.36
CA GLY A 12 -16.55 9.15 2.41
C GLY A 12 -16.90 7.70 2.78
N PRO A 13 -17.98 7.14 2.22
CA PRO A 13 -18.54 5.84 2.61
C PRO A 13 -17.54 4.67 2.50
N MET A 14 -16.45 4.83 1.76
CA MET A 14 -15.32 3.89 1.70
C MET A 14 -13.94 4.57 1.81
N GLN A 15 -13.89 5.88 2.11
CA GLN A 15 -12.72 6.73 1.89
C GLN A 15 -12.30 7.53 3.13
N ASN A 16 -12.59 7.03 4.34
CA ASN A 16 -12.14 7.66 5.58
C ASN A 16 -10.62 7.45 5.78
N VAL A 17 -9.87 8.54 5.66
CA VAL A 17 -8.44 8.63 5.96
C VAL A 17 -8.24 9.92 6.73
N ASP A 18 -7.62 9.84 7.88
CA ASP A 18 -7.16 11.00 8.63
C ASP A 18 -5.72 10.71 9.06
N ILE A 19 -4.77 11.32 8.36
CA ILE A 19 -3.34 11.09 8.61
C ILE A 19 -2.62 12.43 8.77
N PRO A 20 -1.68 12.56 9.71
CA PRO A 20 -0.82 13.71 9.76
C PRO A 20 0.09 13.71 8.53
N LEU A 21 0.31 14.89 7.94
CA LEU A 21 1.16 15.05 6.77
C LEU A 21 2.57 14.57 7.05
N SER A 22 3.09 14.71 8.26
CA SER A 22 4.40 14.19 8.67
C SER A 22 4.52 12.66 8.55
N ALA A 23 3.42 11.93 8.77
CA ALA A 23 3.40 10.48 8.65
C ALA A 23 3.27 10.00 7.19
N LEU A 24 2.90 10.89 6.26
CA LEU A 24 2.86 10.59 4.83
C LEU A 24 4.26 10.21 4.37
N ARG A 25 4.39 9.00 3.83
CA ARG A 25 5.65 8.50 3.27
C ARG A 25 5.69 8.68 1.77
N HIS A 26 4.63 8.29 1.08
CA HIS A 26 4.57 8.38 -0.37
C HIS A 26 3.14 8.63 -0.86
N PHE A 27 3.01 9.23 -2.02
CA PHE A 27 1.76 9.30 -2.76
C PHE A 27 1.98 9.24 -4.28
N CYS A 28 1.05 8.59 -4.98
CA CYS A 28 1.04 8.55 -6.45
C CYS A 28 -0.39 8.48 -6.99
N VAL A 29 -0.57 8.80 -8.27
CA VAL A 29 -1.85 8.63 -8.98
C VAL A 29 -1.71 7.46 -9.95
N ALA A 30 -2.72 6.59 -9.99
CA ALA A 30 -2.77 5.45 -10.89
C ALA A 30 -4.14 5.36 -11.57
N PRO A 31 -4.23 4.85 -12.81
CA PRO A 31 -5.52 4.63 -13.46
C PRO A 31 -6.30 3.52 -12.75
N VAL A 32 -7.63 3.64 -12.72
CA VAL A 32 -8.51 2.55 -12.28
C VAL A 32 -8.51 1.46 -13.36
N LYS A 33 -8.10 0.24 -13.01
CA LYS A 33 -8.23 -0.92 -13.91
C LYS A 33 -9.66 -1.44 -13.83
N MET A 34 -10.32 -1.60 -14.99
CA MET A 34 -11.76 -1.89 -15.11
C MET A 34 -12.24 -3.21 -14.47
N ASP A 35 -11.34 -4.06 -13.95
CA ASP A 35 -11.72 -5.34 -13.34
C ASP A 35 -12.23 -5.24 -11.88
N ALA A 36 -12.16 -4.08 -11.23
CA ALA A 36 -12.62 -3.90 -9.84
C ALA A 36 -13.81 -2.92 -9.75
N LEU A 37 -15.03 -3.47 -9.71
CA LEU A 37 -16.33 -2.81 -9.51
C LEU A 37 -16.92 -2.03 -10.70
N ASN A 38 -17.65 -2.78 -11.53
CA ASN A 38 -18.52 -2.36 -12.67
C ASN A 38 -19.69 -1.38 -12.35
N ALA A 39 -19.63 -0.62 -11.26
CA ALA A 39 -20.58 0.48 -10.98
C ALA A 39 -19.91 1.74 -10.40
N MET A 40 -18.76 1.60 -9.73
CA MET A 40 -18.01 2.76 -9.22
C MET A 40 -16.96 3.26 -10.21
N ALA A 41 -16.39 2.36 -11.04
CA ALA A 41 -15.40 2.72 -12.05
C ALA A 41 -15.95 3.70 -13.12
N ALA A 42 -17.26 3.71 -13.36
CA ALA A 42 -17.88 4.68 -14.25
C ALA A 42 -17.86 6.13 -13.70
N LYS A 43 -17.69 6.31 -12.38
CA LYS A 43 -17.70 7.63 -11.71
C LYS A 43 -16.29 8.19 -11.48
N TYR A 44 -15.26 7.34 -11.47
CA TYR A 44 -13.89 7.69 -11.14
C TYR A 44 -12.92 7.08 -12.16
N ASP A 45 -12.07 7.91 -12.78
CA ASP A 45 -11.09 7.48 -13.79
C ASP A 45 -9.75 7.05 -13.18
N SER A 46 -9.49 7.47 -11.94
CA SER A 46 -8.18 7.38 -11.30
C SER A 46 -8.29 7.02 -9.81
N GLN A 47 -7.17 6.58 -9.26
CA GLN A 47 -7.00 6.32 -7.83
C GLN A 47 -5.76 7.05 -7.33
N LEU A 48 -5.94 7.86 -6.29
CA LEU A 48 -4.85 8.40 -5.49
C LEU A 48 -4.43 7.33 -4.49
N VAL A 49 -3.20 6.85 -4.61
CA VAL A 49 -2.60 5.91 -3.68
C VAL A 49 -1.74 6.71 -2.71
N ILE A 50 -1.98 6.53 -1.42
CA ILE A 50 -1.20 7.14 -0.35
C ILE A 50 -0.66 6.05 0.57
N SER A 51 0.55 6.23 1.08
CA SER A 51 1.11 5.39 2.13
C SER A 51 1.65 6.24 3.27
N TRP A 52 1.46 5.76 4.49
CA TRP A 52 1.85 6.45 5.71
C TRP A 52 2.40 5.45 6.72
N SER A 53 3.21 5.97 7.64
CA SER A 53 3.69 5.21 8.79
C SER A 53 2.71 5.37 9.95
N ASP A 54 2.11 4.28 10.41
CA ASP A 54 1.28 4.24 11.61
C ASP A 54 1.90 3.25 12.60
N SER A 55 2.32 3.77 13.75
CA SER A 55 2.86 2.95 14.85
C SER A 55 3.98 1.98 14.41
N GLY A 56 4.87 2.45 13.52
CA GLY A 56 5.99 1.68 12.95
C GLY A 56 5.62 0.74 11.79
N LYS A 57 4.34 0.63 11.42
CA LYS A 57 3.88 -0.15 10.25
C LYS A 57 3.57 0.79 9.08
N VAL A 58 3.91 0.36 7.88
CA VAL A 58 3.54 1.07 6.66
C VAL A 58 2.14 0.65 6.24
N SER A 59 1.20 1.59 6.32
CA SER A 59 -0.17 1.45 5.86
C SER A 59 -0.32 2.14 4.51
N SER A 60 -1.24 1.66 3.67
CA SER A 60 -1.56 2.29 2.40
C SER A 60 -3.05 2.25 2.12
N LYS A 61 -3.53 3.22 1.36
CA LYS A 61 -4.92 3.29 0.93
C LYS A 61 -5.04 3.88 -0.46
N LYS A 62 -6.05 3.39 -1.18
CA LYS A 62 -6.44 3.86 -2.52
C LYS A 62 -7.72 4.65 -2.37
N LEU A 63 -7.71 5.87 -2.87
CA LEU A 63 -8.84 6.78 -2.90
C LEU A 63 -9.27 6.97 -4.35
N TYR A 64 -10.51 6.61 -4.66
CA TYR A 64 -11.04 6.74 -6.01
C TYR A 64 -11.42 8.19 -6.27
N VAL A 65 -10.86 8.74 -7.34
CA VAL A 65 -10.89 10.16 -7.68
C VAL A 65 -11.11 10.34 -9.17
N LYS A 66 -11.61 11.52 -9.55
CA LYS A 66 -11.67 11.93 -10.94
C LYS A 66 -10.50 12.88 -11.20
N GLN A 67 -9.54 12.47 -12.00
CA GLN A 67 -8.32 13.23 -12.25
C GLN A 67 -8.61 14.58 -12.92
N SER A 68 -9.69 14.65 -13.70
CA SER A 68 -10.13 15.89 -14.33
C SER A 68 -10.81 16.86 -13.37
N GLU A 69 -11.07 16.49 -12.12
CA GLU A 69 -11.78 17.34 -11.17
C GLU A 69 -10.84 18.46 -10.65
N PRO A 70 -11.20 19.74 -10.78
CA PRO A 70 -10.32 20.84 -10.36
C PRO A 70 -9.95 20.80 -8.88
N SER A 71 -10.90 20.38 -8.02
CA SER A 71 -10.69 20.20 -6.58
C SER A 71 -9.60 19.17 -6.27
N PHE A 72 -9.55 18.07 -7.06
CA PHE A 72 -8.54 17.03 -6.93
C PHE A 72 -7.18 17.51 -7.42
N GLN A 73 -7.13 18.26 -8.53
CA GLN A 73 -5.88 18.83 -9.03
C GLN A 73 -5.27 19.83 -8.04
N GLN A 74 -6.10 20.68 -7.41
CA GLN A 74 -5.67 21.59 -6.35
C GLN A 74 -5.13 20.84 -5.13
N LEU A 75 -5.81 19.79 -4.71
CA LEU A 75 -5.37 18.92 -3.61
C LEU A 75 -4.01 18.27 -3.92
N LEU A 76 -3.84 17.75 -5.14
CA LEU A 76 -2.61 17.10 -5.58
C LEU A 76 -1.44 18.08 -5.62
N ALA A 77 -1.67 19.29 -6.16
CA ALA A 77 -0.67 20.35 -6.17
C ALA A 77 -0.28 20.78 -4.75
N ALA A 78 -1.26 20.93 -3.85
CA ALA A 78 -1.01 21.30 -2.46
C ALA A 78 -0.24 20.20 -1.71
N LEU A 79 -0.54 18.91 -1.95
CA LEU A 79 0.22 17.79 -1.41
C LEU A 79 1.67 17.79 -1.90
N GLN A 80 1.89 18.05 -3.19
CA GLN A 80 3.23 18.14 -3.77
C GLN A 80 4.02 19.34 -3.24
N GLN A 81 3.37 20.47 -2.98
CA GLN A 81 4.02 21.62 -2.37
C GLN A 81 4.39 21.37 -0.90
N LYS A 82 3.52 20.71 -0.13
CA LYS A 82 3.76 20.45 1.30
C LYS A 82 4.71 19.29 1.58
N ARG A 83 4.70 18.26 0.73
CA ARG A 83 5.51 17.04 0.87
C ARG A 83 6.10 16.61 -0.48
N PRO A 84 6.99 17.42 -1.09
CA PRO A 84 7.61 17.09 -2.37
C PRO A 84 8.44 15.79 -2.27
N ASP A 85 9.01 15.52 -1.10
CA ASP A 85 9.78 14.32 -0.76
C ASP A 85 8.95 13.03 -0.82
N ALA A 86 7.65 13.11 -0.54
CA ALA A 86 6.72 11.99 -0.60
C ALA A 86 6.12 11.78 -2.01
N SER A 87 6.42 12.65 -2.97
CA SER A 87 5.79 12.60 -4.29
C SER A 87 6.45 11.57 -5.21
N LEU A 88 5.70 10.53 -5.56
CA LEU A 88 6.10 9.55 -6.57
C LEU A 88 5.39 9.77 -7.92
N LEU A 89 4.86 10.98 -8.15
CA LEU A 89 4.17 11.33 -9.40
C LEU A 89 5.10 11.32 -10.62
N HIS A 90 6.41 11.42 -10.39
CA HIS A 90 7.43 11.35 -11.43
C HIS A 90 7.68 9.92 -11.92
N LEU A 91 7.21 8.90 -11.19
CA LEU A 91 7.40 7.50 -11.55
C LEU A 91 6.17 6.91 -12.24
N PRO A 92 6.36 5.92 -13.13
CA PRO A 92 5.25 5.12 -13.63
C PRO A 92 4.44 4.52 -12.48
N PRO A 93 3.09 4.49 -12.55
CA PRO A 93 2.23 4.03 -11.45
C PRO A 93 2.57 2.63 -10.90
N GLY A 94 3.07 1.74 -11.77
CA GLY A 94 3.51 0.40 -11.36
C GLY A 94 4.81 0.40 -10.55
N GLU A 95 5.71 1.34 -10.80
CA GLU A 95 6.97 1.50 -10.05
C GLU A 95 6.73 2.26 -8.74
N ALA A 96 5.89 3.31 -8.79
CA ALA A 96 5.45 4.02 -7.60
C ALA A 96 4.79 3.06 -6.60
N GLN A 97 3.84 2.22 -7.05
CA GLN A 97 3.19 1.25 -6.18
C GLN A 97 4.15 0.18 -5.62
N LYS A 98 5.21 -0.17 -6.35
CA LYS A 98 6.27 -1.07 -5.84
C LYS A 98 7.08 -0.42 -4.73
N GLN A 99 7.51 0.83 -4.90
CA GLN A 99 8.24 1.58 -3.87
C GLN A 99 7.38 1.84 -2.62
N MET A 100 6.07 2.02 -2.81
CA MET A 100 5.13 2.18 -1.71
C MET A 100 4.83 0.89 -0.93
N GLY A 101 5.32 -0.28 -1.39
CA GLY A 101 5.02 -1.57 -0.79
C GLY A 101 3.57 -2.04 -1.01
N VAL A 102 2.85 -1.45 -1.96
CA VAL A 102 1.42 -1.72 -2.24
C VAL A 102 1.25 -2.97 -3.11
N THR A 103 2.28 -3.37 -3.86
CA THR A 103 2.38 -4.70 -4.46
C THR A 103 2.84 -5.70 -3.41
N SER A 104 1.86 -6.24 -2.68
CA SER A 104 1.86 -7.56 -2.06
C SER A 104 3.17 -8.00 -1.39
N THR A 105 3.21 -7.78 -0.09
CA THR A 105 3.97 -8.53 0.92
C THR A 105 3.60 -10.04 0.93
N ASN A 106 3.49 -10.71 -0.22
CA ASN A 106 3.31 -12.18 -0.28
C ASN A 106 4.54 -12.94 -0.74
N LYS A 107 5.58 -12.29 -1.27
CA LYS A 107 6.81 -13.03 -1.63
C LYS A 107 7.69 -13.35 -0.42
N LEU A 108 7.77 -12.46 0.58
CA LEU A 108 8.55 -12.70 1.80
C LEU A 108 7.86 -13.67 2.77
N ALA A 109 6.53 -13.63 2.88
CA ALA A 109 5.78 -14.56 3.72
C ALA A 109 5.88 -16.02 3.21
N TRP A 110 5.92 -16.23 1.89
CA TRP A 110 6.07 -17.57 1.33
C TRP A 110 7.48 -18.15 1.56
N ILE A 111 8.53 -17.33 1.45
CA ILE A 111 9.91 -17.78 1.71
C ILE A 111 10.09 -18.19 3.18
N ILE A 112 9.54 -17.40 4.11
CA ILE A 112 9.58 -17.72 5.55
C ILE A 112 8.75 -18.99 5.84
N GLY A 113 7.59 -19.15 5.20
CA GLY A 113 6.73 -20.32 5.36
C GLY A 113 7.39 -21.63 4.87
N ILE A 114 8.01 -21.62 3.69
CA ILE A 114 8.73 -22.80 3.17
C ILE A 114 9.93 -23.15 4.07
N GLY A 115 10.69 -22.15 4.53
CA GLY A 115 11.85 -22.37 5.39
C GLY A 115 11.50 -23.08 6.70
N ILE A 116 10.38 -22.72 7.32
CA ILE A 116 9.93 -23.34 8.58
C ILE A 116 9.45 -24.79 8.37
N VAL A 117 8.71 -25.07 7.28
CA VAL A 117 8.22 -26.43 7.01
C VAL A 117 9.38 -27.40 6.71
N VAL A 118 10.37 -26.95 5.93
CA VAL A 118 11.57 -27.76 5.64
C VAL A 118 12.38 -28.01 6.92
N LEU A 119 12.54 -27.01 7.78
CA LEU A 119 13.25 -27.17 9.05
C LEU A 119 12.56 -28.20 9.96
N ILE A 120 11.23 -28.18 10.06
CA ILE A 120 10.47 -29.15 10.88
C ILE A 120 10.64 -30.57 10.33
N LEU A 121 10.57 -30.78 9.01
CA LEU A 121 10.77 -32.10 8.41
C LEU A 121 12.19 -32.62 8.64
N ILE A 122 13.21 -31.77 8.57
CA ILE A 122 14.60 -32.14 8.86
C ILE A 122 14.74 -32.54 10.34
N VAL A 123 14.18 -31.77 11.27
CA VAL A 123 14.24 -32.08 12.71
C VAL A 123 13.53 -33.41 13.01
N VAL A 124 12.36 -33.66 12.42
CA VAL A 124 11.63 -34.93 12.58
C VAL A 124 12.41 -36.10 11.97
N ALA A 125 13.05 -35.92 10.81
CA ALA A 125 13.89 -36.95 10.20
C ALA A 125 15.12 -37.28 11.05
N ILE A 126 15.81 -36.27 11.61
CA ILE A 126 16.96 -36.47 12.49
C ILE A 126 16.52 -37.17 13.79
N LEU A 127 15.44 -36.73 14.42
CA LEU A 127 14.92 -37.35 15.64
C LEU A 127 14.44 -38.79 15.39
N GLY A 128 13.76 -39.04 14.27
CA GLY A 128 13.34 -40.36 13.84
C GLY A 128 14.53 -41.30 13.61
N LEU A 129 15.59 -40.82 12.96
CA LEU A 129 16.83 -41.58 12.79
C LEU A 129 17.48 -41.89 14.14
N THR A 130 17.62 -40.90 15.04
CA THR A 130 18.22 -41.14 16.37
C THR A 130 17.37 -42.04 17.27
N GLY A 131 16.05 -42.07 17.08
CA GLY A 131 15.15 -42.97 17.80
C GLY A 131 15.23 -44.42 17.31
N THR A 132 15.52 -44.63 16.02
CA THR A 132 15.68 -45.99 15.44
C THR A 132 17.04 -46.64 15.68
N PHE A 133 18.04 -45.89 16.18
CA PHE A 133 19.35 -46.44 16.54
C PHE A 133 19.48 -46.85 18.03
N SER A 134 18.42 -46.72 18.83
CA SER A 134 18.42 -47.06 20.26
C SER A 134 17.40 -48.15 20.62
N SER A 135 17.11 -49.09 19.72
CA SER A 135 16.40 -50.33 20.04
C SER A 135 17.10 -51.55 19.47
#